data_AF-A0A351XF60-F1
#
_entry.id   AF-A0A351XF60-F1
#
_cell.length_a   1.000
_cell.length_b   1.000
_cell.length_c   1.000
_cell.angle_alpha   90.00
_cell.angle_beta   90.00
_cell.angle_gamma   90.00
#
_symmetry.space_group_name_H-M   'P 1'
#
loop_
_entity.id
_entity.type
_entity.pdbx_description
1 polymer ?
#
loop_
_entity_poly.entity_id
_entity_poly.type
_entity_poly.pdbx_seq_one_letter_code
_entity_poly.pdbx_strand_id
1 'polypeptide(L)'
;IAAGETYQVNYTIRLRSPFSGDPLGMFGDLIRAQRADHGAYLDLGDRAVCSASPELFFRKEGRRLTSRPMKGTIGRHQDPEFDRLAAAHLARSEKDLAENTMIVDMVRNDLGRIAECGTVRVPALHTVETYPTLHTMTSTVVADSDAGLAEVFGALFPAASITGAPKVRTSEIIEALEGDGRGIYTGAIGALAPDGTMEFNIAIRTVWIDRELGTAEYGVGGGIVWDSNPEEEWTEVEHKSRVLGRARSDFRLLETMAWTPEGGVALRRRHLDRMAASADHFGFEFDAEAVDALLDGVAADEPRRLRLLGAPDGGVELQVTDAPEPTTGAWDVPIDEEPVPSGHEFLFHKTTVREVYDDARARFPGAPDVLLWNEVGQLTETTIGNLVVRLDGRLVTPPVTCGLLPGTFRAQLLADGEVVEQVVRRSDLDRVDGIWMVNSVRGWVPISPVYAGSPR
;
A
#
# COMPACT_ATOMS: atom_id res chain seq x y z
N ILE A 1 23.07 -21.28 -4.36
CA ILE A 1 22.13 -22.16 -3.62
C ILE A 1 22.23 -23.61 -4.10
N ALA A 2 21.92 -23.92 -5.36
CA ALA A 2 22.06 -25.28 -5.96
C ALA A 2 23.35 -26.02 -5.60
N ALA A 3 24.47 -25.30 -5.69
CA ALA A 3 25.80 -25.83 -5.47
C ALA A 3 26.16 -26.00 -3.97
N GLY A 4 25.24 -25.70 -3.03
CA GLY A 4 25.47 -25.79 -1.59
C GLY A 4 26.25 -24.62 -0.98
N GLU A 5 26.51 -23.56 -1.75
CA GLU A 5 27.29 -22.39 -1.31
C GLU A 5 26.59 -21.55 -0.22
N THR A 6 25.26 -21.51 -0.25
CA THR A 6 24.40 -20.79 0.70
C THR A 6 23.00 -21.38 0.63
N TYR A 7 22.28 -21.36 1.75
CA TYR A 7 20.88 -21.79 1.89
C TYR A 7 19.90 -20.70 1.47
N GLN A 8 20.24 -19.44 1.78
CA GLN A 8 19.43 -18.27 1.45
C GLN A 8 20.35 -17.08 1.21
N VAL A 9 20.01 -16.25 0.21
CA VAL A 9 20.61 -14.94 0.00
C VAL A 9 19.54 -13.87 -0.03
N ASN A 10 19.67 -12.82 0.78
CA ASN A 10 18.80 -11.66 0.69
C ASN A 10 19.27 -10.78 -0.47
N TYR A 11 18.69 -10.93 -1.66
CA TYR A 11 19.07 -10.19 -2.85
C TYR A 11 18.25 -8.90 -2.98
N THR A 12 18.91 -7.81 -3.37
CA THR A 12 18.32 -6.48 -3.28
C THR A 12 18.56 -5.63 -4.52
N ILE A 13 17.67 -4.65 -4.70
CA ILE A 13 17.73 -3.61 -5.72
C ILE A 13 17.59 -2.23 -5.07
N ARG A 14 17.96 -1.19 -5.81
CA ARG A 14 17.84 0.21 -5.38
C ARG A 14 16.88 0.96 -6.30
N LEU A 15 15.85 1.53 -5.70
CA LEU A 15 14.97 2.48 -6.37
C LEU A 15 15.56 3.87 -6.20
N ARG A 16 15.70 4.61 -7.30
CA ARG A 16 16.26 5.96 -7.29
C ARG A 16 15.30 6.91 -7.96
N SER A 17 15.16 8.10 -7.40
CA SER A 17 14.34 9.17 -7.95
C SER A 17 15.03 10.51 -7.71
N PRO A 18 14.84 11.51 -8.59
CA PRO A 18 14.98 12.89 -8.19
C PRO A 18 14.13 13.18 -6.94
N PHE A 19 14.63 14.03 -6.06
CA PHE A 19 13.94 14.45 -4.85
C PHE A 19 13.97 15.96 -4.73
N SER A 20 12.78 16.54 -4.60
CA SER A 20 12.57 17.93 -4.25
C SER A 20 11.54 17.98 -3.13
N GLY A 21 11.86 18.65 -2.03
CA GLY A 21 10.97 18.76 -0.89
C GLY A 21 11.71 18.77 0.44
N ASP A 22 10.95 18.65 1.52
CA ASP A 22 11.47 18.58 2.88
C ASP A 22 11.64 17.11 3.32
N PRO A 23 12.86 16.65 3.65
CA PRO A 23 13.10 15.31 4.21
C PRO A 23 12.33 14.99 5.48
N LEU A 24 12.05 15.99 6.33
CA LEU A 24 11.25 15.75 7.53
C LEU A 24 9.80 15.44 7.16
N GLY A 25 9.23 16.17 6.20
CA GLY A 25 7.95 15.82 5.58
C GLY A 25 7.93 14.40 5.00
N MET A 26 8.95 14.01 4.23
CA MET A 26 9.08 12.65 3.69
C MET A 26 9.12 11.59 4.81
N PHE A 27 9.83 11.86 5.91
CA PHE A 27 9.83 10.97 7.07
C PHE A 27 8.43 10.84 7.69
N GLY A 28 7.70 11.94 7.87
CA GLY A 28 6.32 11.92 8.35
C GLY A 28 5.39 11.09 7.46
N ASP A 29 5.53 11.23 6.14
CA ASP A 29 4.77 10.46 5.15
C ASP A 29 5.07 8.96 5.21
N LEU A 30 6.35 8.57 5.35
CA LEU A 30 6.75 7.18 5.51
C LEU A 30 6.21 6.56 6.80
N ILE A 31 6.27 7.29 7.92
CA ILE A 31 5.75 6.81 9.21
C ILE A 31 4.24 6.59 9.13
N ARG A 32 3.49 7.51 8.54
CA ARG A 32 2.04 7.36 8.32
C ARG A 32 1.73 6.17 7.42
N ALA A 33 2.45 6.05 6.30
CA ALA A 33 2.26 4.99 5.32
C ALA A 33 2.60 3.59 5.84
N GLN A 34 3.58 3.47 6.72
CA GLN A 34 4.08 2.18 7.23
C GLN A 34 3.55 1.81 8.62
N ARG A 35 3.13 2.80 9.43
CA ARG A 35 2.87 2.64 10.87
C ARG A 35 4.02 1.92 11.58
N ALA A 36 5.24 2.40 11.35
CA ALA A 36 6.46 1.76 11.81
C ALA A 36 6.70 1.97 13.31
N ASP A 37 7.09 0.91 14.01
CA ASP A 37 7.41 0.95 15.45
C ASP A 37 8.83 1.46 15.74
N HIS A 38 9.74 1.33 14.77
CA HIS A 38 11.17 1.65 14.94
C HIS A 38 11.64 2.73 13.97
N GLY A 39 10.83 3.79 13.85
CA GLY A 39 11.11 4.95 13.01
C GLY A 39 12.31 5.76 13.46
N ALA A 40 13.10 6.29 12.52
CA ALA A 40 14.21 7.19 12.80
C ALA A 40 14.39 8.23 11.70
N TYR A 41 14.59 9.48 12.10
CA TYR A 41 15.00 10.57 11.23
C TYR A 41 16.39 11.06 11.64
N LEU A 42 17.32 11.11 10.70
CA LEU A 42 18.65 11.69 10.90
C LEU A 42 18.87 12.81 9.90
N ASP A 43 19.10 14.03 10.41
CA ASP A 43 19.59 15.13 9.59
C ASP A 43 21.12 15.19 9.71
N LEU A 44 21.79 14.88 8.60
CA LEU A 44 23.25 14.87 8.52
C LEU A 44 23.79 16.12 7.81
N GLY A 45 22.94 17.12 7.57
CA GLY A 45 23.29 18.34 6.83
C GLY A 45 23.04 18.16 5.33
N ASP A 46 24.06 17.74 4.59
CA ASP A 46 24.01 17.51 3.14
C ASP A 46 23.23 16.24 2.76
N ARG A 47 22.95 15.39 3.74
CA ARG A 47 22.22 14.13 3.62
C ARG A 47 21.14 14.02 4.70
N ALA A 48 20.10 13.25 4.42
CA ALA A 48 19.09 12.89 5.42
C ALA A 48 18.70 11.42 5.32
N VAL A 49 18.32 10.83 6.45
CA VAL A 49 17.83 9.45 6.54
C VAL A 49 16.41 9.47 7.06
N CYS A 50 15.48 8.94 6.28
CA CYS A 50 14.08 8.81 6.65
C CYS A 50 13.74 7.32 6.77
N SER A 51 13.81 6.76 7.97
CA SER A 51 13.58 5.34 8.22
C SER A 51 12.22 5.07 8.85
N ALA A 52 11.40 4.25 8.20
CA ALA A 52 10.17 3.70 8.76
C ALA A 52 10.33 2.19 8.97
N SER A 53 11.40 1.79 9.66
CA SER A 53 11.72 0.37 9.84
C SER A 53 10.69 -0.36 10.71
N PRO A 54 10.17 -1.51 10.26
CA PRO A 54 9.36 -2.40 11.08
C PRO A 54 10.19 -3.37 11.93
N GLU A 55 11.50 -3.48 11.72
CA GLU A 55 12.30 -4.57 12.32
C GLU A 55 13.22 -4.09 13.43
N LEU A 56 13.06 -4.66 14.62
CA LEU A 56 13.98 -4.47 15.74
C LEU A 56 15.22 -5.35 15.55
N PHE A 57 16.36 -4.71 15.27
CA PHE A 57 17.64 -5.41 15.22
C PHE A 57 17.99 -5.92 16.62
N PHE A 58 18.11 -5.01 17.59
CA PHE A 58 18.14 -5.37 19.00
C PHE A 58 17.74 -4.20 19.91
N ARG A 59 17.25 -4.54 21.09
CA ARG A 59 17.09 -3.65 22.25
C ARG A 59 17.84 -4.23 23.44
N LYS A 60 18.55 -3.41 24.20
CA LYS A 60 19.16 -3.75 25.49
C LYS A 60 18.61 -2.86 26.58
N GLU A 61 18.02 -3.46 27.61
CA GLU A 61 17.55 -2.80 28.83
C GLU A 61 18.18 -3.50 30.03
N GLY A 62 19.07 -2.80 30.75
CA GLY A 62 19.92 -3.44 31.76
C GLY A 62 20.74 -4.57 31.14
N ARG A 63 20.51 -5.82 31.57
CA ARG A 63 21.17 -7.02 31.00
C ARG A 63 20.37 -7.66 29.86
N ARG A 64 19.10 -7.31 29.68
CA ARG A 64 18.19 -8.01 28.79
C ARG A 64 18.40 -7.56 27.35
N LEU A 65 18.90 -8.44 26.50
CA LEU A 65 18.92 -8.30 25.05
C LEU A 65 17.67 -8.92 24.44
N THR A 66 17.05 -8.20 23.51
CA THR A 66 15.89 -8.64 22.73
C THR A 66 16.14 -8.34 21.26
N SER A 67 15.93 -9.32 20.38
CA SER A 67 15.94 -9.16 18.93
C SER A 67 14.64 -9.71 18.36
N ARG A 68 14.07 -9.05 17.35
CA ARG A 68 12.81 -9.49 16.72
C ARG A 68 13.00 -9.65 15.21
N PRO A 69 13.67 -10.73 14.75
CA PRO A 69 13.79 -10.99 13.33
C PRO A 69 12.42 -11.15 12.66
N MET A 70 12.32 -10.66 11.44
CA MET A 70 11.14 -10.86 10.58
C MET A 70 11.51 -11.63 9.31
N LYS A 71 10.67 -12.60 8.94
CA LYS A 71 10.76 -13.31 7.65
C LYS A 71 9.46 -14.01 7.33
N GLY A 72 9.10 -14.03 6.06
CA GLY A 72 7.79 -14.38 5.56
C GLY A 72 6.88 -13.15 5.43
N THR A 73 6.35 -12.93 4.24
CA THR A 73 5.60 -11.71 3.88
C THR A 73 4.49 -12.04 2.89
N ILE A 74 3.31 -11.47 3.11
CA ILE A 74 2.23 -11.49 2.11
C ILE A 74 1.61 -10.09 2.00
N GLY A 75 1.34 -9.63 0.77
CA GLY A 75 0.75 -8.31 0.55
C GLY A 75 -0.66 -8.22 1.14
N ARG A 76 -1.07 -7.02 1.56
CA ARG A 76 -2.46 -6.78 1.98
C ARG A 76 -3.40 -6.97 0.80
N HIS A 77 -4.58 -7.49 1.09
CA HIS A 77 -5.68 -7.57 0.13
C HIS A 77 -6.71 -6.47 0.41
N GLN A 78 -7.37 -5.97 -0.63
CA GLN A 78 -8.34 -4.86 -0.53
C GLN A 78 -9.65 -5.31 0.09
N ASP A 79 -10.07 -6.54 -0.23
CA ASP A 79 -11.18 -7.21 0.45
C ASP A 79 -10.74 -7.71 1.84
N PRO A 80 -11.43 -7.31 2.93
CA PRO A 80 -11.07 -7.69 4.30
C PRO A 80 -11.16 -9.19 4.61
N GLU A 81 -12.01 -9.95 3.92
CA GLU A 81 -12.11 -11.40 4.11
C GLU A 81 -10.91 -12.11 3.49
N PHE A 82 -10.57 -11.76 2.25
CA PHE A 82 -9.37 -12.28 1.58
C PHE A 82 -8.09 -11.83 2.29
N ASP A 83 -8.05 -10.61 2.84
CA ASP A 83 -6.91 -10.10 3.63
C ASP A 83 -6.68 -10.93 4.90
N ARG A 84 -7.76 -11.28 5.60
CA ARG A 84 -7.72 -12.17 6.76
C ARG A 84 -7.27 -13.59 6.39
N LEU A 85 -7.72 -14.09 5.25
CA LEU A 85 -7.29 -15.40 4.72
C LEU A 85 -5.80 -15.38 4.35
N ALA A 86 -5.29 -14.29 3.78
CA ALA A 86 -3.88 -14.11 3.45
C ALA A 86 -3.00 -14.18 4.71
N ALA A 87 -3.37 -13.45 5.78
CA ALA A 87 -2.67 -13.53 7.07
C ALA A 87 -2.71 -14.95 7.67
N ALA A 88 -3.86 -15.61 7.59
CA ALA A 88 -4.04 -16.98 8.10
C ALA A 88 -3.30 -18.05 7.27
N HIS A 89 -3.05 -17.76 5.99
CA HIS A 89 -2.22 -18.56 5.11
C HIS A 89 -0.74 -18.40 5.47
N LEU A 90 -0.25 -17.17 5.63
CA LEU A 90 1.13 -16.89 6.05
C LEU A 90 1.47 -17.60 7.37
N ALA A 91 0.55 -17.59 8.33
CA ALA A 91 0.72 -18.27 9.62
C ALA A 91 0.90 -19.80 9.52
N ARG A 92 0.57 -20.41 8.38
CA ARG A 92 0.58 -21.86 8.16
C ARG A 92 1.45 -22.30 6.98
N SER A 93 2.07 -21.36 6.28
CA SER A 93 2.93 -21.65 5.13
C SER A 93 4.20 -22.36 5.61
N GLU A 94 4.41 -23.59 5.13
CA GLU A 94 5.59 -24.39 5.49
C GLU A 94 6.89 -23.67 5.08
N LYS A 95 6.88 -22.98 3.92
CA LYS A 95 8.01 -22.17 3.43
C LYS A 95 8.34 -21.05 4.42
N ASP A 96 7.35 -20.21 4.74
CA ASP A 96 7.56 -19.03 5.60
C ASP A 96 7.94 -19.42 7.03
N LEU A 97 7.33 -20.48 7.56
CA LEU A 97 7.68 -21.02 8.88
C LEU A 97 9.13 -21.53 8.92
N ALA A 98 9.56 -22.25 7.88
CA ALA A 98 10.92 -22.78 7.78
C ALA A 98 11.96 -21.66 7.64
N GLU A 99 11.70 -20.67 6.79
CA GLU A 99 12.56 -19.50 6.64
C GLU A 99 12.69 -18.73 7.96
N ASN A 100 11.57 -18.43 8.62
CA ASN A 100 11.59 -17.71 9.89
C ASN A 100 12.33 -18.50 10.97
N THR A 101 12.11 -19.81 11.08
CA THR A 101 12.84 -20.68 12.03
C THR A 101 14.35 -20.66 11.77
N MET A 102 14.78 -20.73 10.52
CA MET A 102 16.20 -20.66 10.16
C MET A 102 16.82 -19.33 10.63
N ILE A 103 16.13 -18.20 10.42
CA ILE A 103 16.60 -16.88 10.89
C ILE A 103 16.65 -16.83 12.42
N VAL A 104 15.64 -17.37 13.11
CA VAL A 104 15.61 -17.46 14.58
C VAL A 104 16.81 -18.25 15.10
N ASP A 105 17.14 -19.38 14.48
CA ASP A 105 18.29 -20.19 14.89
C ASP A 105 19.62 -19.47 14.68
N MET A 106 19.76 -18.70 13.60
CA MET A 106 20.93 -17.83 13.41
C MET A 106 21.03 -16.77 14.51
N VAL A 107 19.94 -16.08 14.82
CA VAL A 107 19.91 -15.05 15.86
C VAL A 107 20.21 -15.65 17.25
N ARG A 108 19.70 -16.85 17.54
CA ARG A 108 20.02 -17.60 18.77
C ARG A 108 21.51 -17.92 18.85
N ASN A 109 22.09 -18.39 17.74
CA ASN A 109 23.52 -18.70 17.66
C ASN A 109 24.37 -17.44 17.86
N ASP A 110 23.97 -16.31 17.30
CA ASP A 110 24.69 -15.04 17.42
C ASP A 110 24.63 -14.48 18.84
N LEU A 111 23.44 -14.42 19.43
CA LEU A 111 23.25 -14.03 20.84
C LEU A 111 24.01 -14.97 21.78
N GLY A 112 24.04 -16.27 21.49
CA GLY A 112 24.77 -17.27 22.27
C GLY A 112 26.28 -17.01 22.41
N ARG A 113 26.88 -16.19 21.54
CA ARG A 113 28.30 -15.81 21.62
C ARG A 113 28.61 -14.82 22.73
N ILE A 114 27.61 -14.03 23.14
CA ILE A 114 27.73 -12.93 24.10
C ILE A 114 26.79 -13.06 25.30
N ALA A 115 25.87 -14.02 25.26
CA ALA A 115 24.89 -14.26 26.30
C ALA A 115 25.44 -15.09 27.47
N GLU A 116 24.87 -14.90 28.65
CA GLU A 116 25.03 -15.82 29.77
C GLU A 116 24.45 -17.19 29.39
N CYS A 117 25.21 -18.26 29.69
CA CYS A 117 24.85 -19.62 29.30
C CYS A 117 23.46 -20.00 29.84
N GLY A 118 22.60 -20.53 28.96
CA GLY A 118 21.23 -20.94 29.32
C GLY A 118 20.19 -19.80 29.35
N THR A 119 20.57 -18.57 29.03
CA THR A 119 19.63 -17.43 29.02
C THR A 119 18.99 -17.16 27.65
N VAL A 120 19.58 -17.68 26.56
CA VAL A 120 19.02 -17.55 25.20
C VAL A 120 17.69 -18.29 25.09
N ARG A 121 16.60 -17.57 24.85
CA ARG A 121 15.22 -18.09 24.78
C ARG A 121 14.46 -17.50 23.60
N VAL A 122 13.40 -18.18 23.17
CA VAL A 122 12.49 -17.73 22.12
C VAL A 122 11.07 -17.62 22.71
N PRO A 123 10.74 -16.50 23.38
CA PRO A 123 9.44 -16.34 24.03
C PRO A 123 8.24 -16.26 23.07
N ALA A 124 8.48 -15.89 21.80
CA ALA A 124 7.46 -15.87 20.76
C ALA A 124 8.07 -16.35 19.45
N LEU A 125 7.37 -17.24 18.75
CA LEU A 125 7.79 -17.82 17.48
C LEU A 125 6.61 -17.75 16.52
N HIS A 126 6.86 -17.32 15.28
CA HIS A 126 5.89 -17.31 14.18
C HIS A 126 4.66 -16.42 14.43
N THR A 127 4.85 -15.26 15.05
CA THR A 127 3.79 -14.27 15.24
C THR A 127 3.53 -13.53 13.94
N VAL A 128 2.30 -13.55 13.42
CA VAL A 128 1.93 -12.72 12.27
C VAL A 128 1.54 -11.33 12.73
N GLU A 129 2.19 -10.33 12.16
CA GLU A 129 1.95 -8.90 12.37
C GLU A 129 1.42 -8.26 11.08
N THR A 130 0.47 -7.35 11.24
CA THR A 130 -0.21 -6.66 10.13
C THR A 130 0.28 -5.22 10.05
N TYR A 131 0.84 -4.87 8.90
CA TYR A 131 1.20 -3.50 8.53
C TYR A 131 0.24 -2.98 7.45
N PRO A 132 0.23 -1.66 7.14
CA PRO A 132 -0.69 -1.09 6.16
C PRO A 132 -0.55 -1.69 4.76
N THR A 133 0.66 -2.12 4.36
CA THR A 133 0.96 -2.63 3.01
C THR A 133 1.15 -4.14 2.93
N LEU A 134 1.43 -4.82 4.05
CA LEU A 134 1.66 -6.27 4.09
C LEU A 134 1.32 -6.88 5.46
N HIS A 135 1.22 -8.20 5.50
CA HIS A 135 1.40 -9.01 6.72
C HIS A 135 2.80 -9.63 6.70
N THR A 136 3.41 -9.78 7.86
CA THR A 136 4.74 -10.40 8.00
C THR A 136 4.83 -11.23 9.26
N MET A 137 5.70 -12.23 9.25
CA MET A 137 5.92 -13.10 10.40
C MET A 137 7.18 -12.67 11.16
N THR A 138 7.03 -12.50 12.46
CA THR A 138 8.08 -12.10 13.40
C THR A 138 8.27 -13.18 14.46
N SER A 139 9.47 -13.23 15.02
CA SER A 139 9.80 -14.06 16.18
C SER A 139 10.62 -13.24 17.15
N THR A 140 10.54 -13.53 18.44
CA THR A 140 11.29 -12.82 19.47
C THR A 140 12.36 -13.74 20.05
N VAL A 141 13.62 -13.32 20.00
CA VAL A 141 14.74 -13.99 20.66
C VAL A 141 15.30 -13.08 21.74
N VAL A 142 15.57 -13.65 22.90
CA VAL A 142 16.03 -12.90 24.07
C VAL A 142 17.20 -13.59 24.74
N ALA A 143 18.05 -12.82 25.40
CA ALA A 143 19.16 -13.32 26.21
C ALA A 143 19.53 -12.31 27.29
N ASP A 144 20.24 -12.76 28.33
CA ASP A 144 20.85 -11.85 29.30
C ASP A 144 22.35 -11.74 29.02
N SER A 145 22.88 -10.52 29.00
CA SER A 145 24.28 -10.23 28.63
C SER A 145 24.77 -8.92 29.25
N ASP A 146 26.04 -8.90 29.64
CA ASP A 146 26.77 -7.68 30.03
C ASP A 146 27.43 -6.97 28.85
N ALA A 147 27.30 -7.51 27.64
CA ALA A 147 27.96 -7.00 26.45
C ALA A 147 27.66 -5.52 26.20
N GLY A 148 28.71 -4.75 25.93
CA GLY A 148 28.62 -3.39 25.44
C GLY A 148 28.23 -3.33 23.96
N LEU A 149 27.99 -2.12 23.45
CA LEU A 149 27.57 -1.87 22.07
C LEU A 149 28.45 -2.57 21.03
N ALA A 150 29.78 -2.45 21.16
CA ALA A 150 30.73 -3.02 20.21
C ALA A 150 30.70 -4.55 20.18
N GLU A 151 30.51 -5.20 21.33
CA GLU A 151 30.40 -6.66 21.45
C GLU A 151 29.07 -7.16 20.84
N VAL A 152 27.97 -6.43 21.08
CA VAL A 152 26.67 -6.74 20.46
C VAL A 152 26.76 -6.64 18.94
N PHE A 153 27.29 -5.54 18.40
CA PHE A 153 27.47 -5.40 16.95
C PHE A 153 28.43 -6.45 16.38
N GLY A 154 29.55 -6.73 17.04
CA GLY A 154 30.51 -7.75 16.59
C GLY A 154 29.93 -9.16 16.53
N ALA A 155 28.95 -9.48 17.36
CA ALA A 155 28.29 -10.79 17.37
C ALA A 155 27.11 -10.88 16.39
N LEU A 156 26.27 -9.84 16.34
CA LEU A 156 24.98 -9.89 15.65
C LEU A 156 25.02 -9.31 14.23
N PHE A 157 25.92 -8.36 13.93
CA PHE A 157 25.93 -7.61 12.68
C PHE A 157 26.77 -8.31 11.59
N PRO A 158 26.34 -8.28 10.31
CA PRO A 158 25.04 -7.82 9.83
C PRO A 158 23.91 -8.78 10.23
N ALA A 159 22.69 -8.24 10.31
CA ALA A 159 21.53 -8.99 10.78
C ALA A 159 21.21 -10.20 9.88
N ALA A 160 20.76 -11.30 10.49
CA ALA A 160 20.53 -12.56 9.78
C ALA A 160 19.40 -12.44 8.72
N SER A 161 18.33 -11.71 9.03
CA SER A 161 17.14 -11.55 8.18
C SER A 161 17.41 -10.85 6.85
N ILE A 162 18.44 -10.00 6.78
CA ILE A 162 18.79 -9.18 5.60
C ILE A 162 20.10 -9.59 4.91
N THR A 163 20.68 -10.71 5.32
CA THR A 163 21.88 -11.29 4.70
C THR A 163 21.59 -12.66 4.12
N GLY A 164 21.43 -13.66 4.98
CA GLY A 164 21.24 -15.06 4.61
C GLY A 164 22.27 -15.99 5.27
N ALA A 165 22.22 -17.26 4.93
CA ALA A 165 22.82 -18.33 5.72
C ALA A 165 23.65 -19.28 4.85
N PRO A 166 24.93 -19.56 5.16
CA PRO A 166 25.75 -18.99 6.24
C PRO A 166 26.17 -17.53 5.98
N LYS A 167 26.24 -16.68 7.01
CA LYS A 167 26.43 -15.21 6.86
C LYS A 167 27.65 -14.83 6.03
N VAL A 168 28.85 -15.29 6.43
CA VAL A 168 30.12 -14.88 5.80
C VAL A 168 30.11 -15.19 4.30
N ARG A 169 29.80 -16.45 3.95
CA ARG A 169 29.74 -16.87 2.54
C ARG A 169 28.66 -16.13 1.76
N THR A 170 27.52 -15.88 2.40
CA THR A 170 26.42 -15.16 1.75
C THR A 170 26.76 -13.69 1.51
N SER A 171 27.50 -13.04 2.42
CA SER A 171 27.99 -11.67 2.23
C SER A 171 28.94 -11.55 1.05
N GLU A 172 29.84 -12.53 0.83
CA GLU A 172 30.69 -12.58 -0.37
C GLU A 172 29.87 -12.71 -1.66
N ILE A 173 28.81 -13.52 -1.63
CA ILE A 173 27.89 -13.69 -2.76
C ILE A 173 27.14 -12.40 -3.04
N ILE A 174 26.65 -11.71 -2.01
CA ILE A 174 25.97 -10.41 -2.13
C ILE A 174 26.88 -9.38 -2.80
N GLU A 175 28.12 -9.23 -2.32
CA GLU A 175 29.11 -8.32 -2.91
C GLU A 175 29.33 -8.63 -4.40
N ALA A 176 29.49 -9.91 -4.75
CA ALA A 176 29.70 -10.32 -6.14
C ALA A 176 28.47 -10.09 -7.05
N LEU A 177 27.25 -10.12 -6.51
CA LEU A 177 26.00 -9.98 -7.27
C LEU A 177 25.53 -8.52 -7.38
N GLU A 178 25.68 -7.73 -6.32
CA GLU A 178 25.14 -6.36 -6.24
C GLU A 178 26.19 -5.31 -6.59
N GLY A 179 27.48 -5.62 -6.43
CA GLY A 179 28.57 -4.68 -6.67
C GLY A 179 28.69 -3.65 -5.55
N ASP A 180 28.16 -2.44 -5.76
CA ASP A 180 28.33 -1.32 -4.84
C ASP A 180 27.70 -1.64 -3.47
N GLY A 181 28.51 -1.62 -2.40
CA GLY A 181 28.06 -1.90 -1.03
C GLY A 181 26.82 -1.09 -0.62
N ARG A 182 25.93 -1.71 0.17
CA ARG A 182 24.55 -1.26 0.43
C ARG A 182 24.39 0.09 1.17
N GLY A 183 25.48 0.71 1.61
CA GLY A 183 25.43 1.97 2.36
C GLY A 183 24.64 1.81 3.66
N ILE A 184 23.67 2.71 3.91
CA ILE A 184 22.80 2.61 5.08
C ILE A 184 21.76 1.48 4.96
N TYR A 185 21.36 1.10 3.75
CA TYR A 185 20.34 0.08 3.55
C TYR A 185 20.84 -1.27 4.08
N THR A 186 19.99 -1.97 4.83
CA THR A 186 20.33 -3.19 5.60
C THR A 186 21.37 -2.99 6.72
N GLY A 187 21.74 -1.74 7.01
CA GLY A 187 22.49 -1.35 8.20
C GLY A 187 21.61 -1.31 9.45
N ALA A 188 21.99 -0.48 10.43
CA ALA A 188 21.23 -0.29 11.65
C ALA A 188 21.20 1.19 12.06
N ILE A 189 20.04 1.66 12.54
CA ILE A 189 19.85 3.02 13.05
C ILE A 189 19.29 2.92 14.47
N GLY A 190 19.83 3.70 15.39
CA GLY A 190 19.43 3.58 16.78
C GLY A 190 20.04 4.63 17.69
N ALA A 191 19.78 4.47 18.99
CA ALA A 191 20.26 5.34 20.04
C ALA A 191 20.79 4.54 21.23
N LEU A 192 21.75 5.13 21.94
CA LEU A 192 22.31 4.64 23.19
C LEU A 192 22.15 5.75 24.23
N ALA A 193 21.44 5.45 25.32
CA ALA A 193 21.28 6.34 26.45
C ALA A 193 22.46 6.21 27.44
N PRO A 194 22.74 7.24 28.27
CA PRO A 194 23.84 7.20 29.25
C PRO A 194 23.75 6.09 30.31
N ASP A 195 22.54 5.57 30.56
CA ASP A 195 22.30 4.45 31.47
C ASP A 195 22.62 3.07 30.85
N GLY A 196 23.04 3.05 29.58
CA GLY A 196 23.34 1.84 28.82
C GLY A 196 22.14 1.22 28.10
N THR A 197 20.94 1.81 28.23
CA THR A 197 19.77 1.41 27.44
C THR A 197 20.01 1.74 25.97
N MET A 198 19.76 0.79 25.08
CA MET A 198 19.96 1.00 23.65
C MET A 198 18.95 0.27 22.81
N GLU A 199 18.60 0.86 21.66
CA GLU A 199 17.71 0.28 20.67
C GLU A 199 18.22 0.61 19.28
N PHE A 200 18.32 -0.41 18.45
CA PHE A 200 18.69 -0.30 17.05
C PHE A 200 17.69 -1.07 16.21
N ASN A 201 17.24 -0.45 15.12
CA ASN A 201 16.46 -1.09 14.07
C ASN A 201 17.39 -1.71 13.02
N ILE A 202 16.80 -2.47 12.09
CA ILE A 202 17.44 -2.73 10.80
C ILE A 202 17.02 -1.63 9.83
N ALA A 203 17.96 -1.02 9.11
CA ALA A 203 17.71 0.07 8.17
C ALA A 203 17.11 -0.45 6.85
N ILE A 204 15.87 -0.94 6.95
CA ILE A 204 14.97 -1.28 5.85
C ILE A 204 13.77 -0.33 5.91
N ARG A 205 13.02 -0.23 4.80
CA ARG A 205 11.97 0.81 4.65
C ARG A 205 12.55 2.21 4.93
N THR A 206 13.76 2.45 4.43
CA THR A 206 14.55 3.65 4.69
C THR A 206 14.84 4.36 3.38
N VAL A 207 14.55 5.66 3.34
CA VAL A 207 14.93 6.53 2.23
C VAL A 207 16.20 7.30 2.63
N TRP A 208 17.22 7.20 1.78
CA TRP A 208 18.42 8.02 1.84
C TRP A 208 18.25 9.22 0.90
N ILE A 209 18.35 10.44 1.44
CA ILE A 209 18.19 11.66 0.66
C ILE A 209 19.55 12.35 0.52
N ASP A 210 19.90 12.61 -0.73
CA ASP A 210 21.06 13.39 -1.12
C ASP A 210 20.62 14.80 -1.52
N ARG A 211 20.85 15.80 -0.65
CA ARG A 211 20.40 17.18 -0.88
C ARG A 211 21.24 17.89 -1.94
N GLU A 212 22.49 17.50 -2.11
CA GLU A 212 23.40 18.13 -3.08
C GLU A 212 23.10 17.65 -4.50
N LEU A 213 22.86 16.34 -4.66
CA LEU A 213 22.46 15.75 -5.94
C LEU A 213 20.97 15.92 -6.22
N GLY A 214 20.17 16.25 -5.21
CA GLY A 214 18.71 16.34 -5.32
C GLY A 214 18.10 14.98 -5.64
N THR A 215 18.54 13.93 -4.96
CA THR A 215 18.09 12.54 -5.21
C THR A 215 17.65 11.85 -3.93
N ALA A 216 16.77 10.86 -4.08
CA ALA A 216 16.39 9.93 -3.04
C ALA A 216 16.65 8.50 -3.51
N GLU A 217 17.14 7.66 -2.60
CA GLU A 217 17.38 6.24 -2.82
C GLU A 217 16.63 5.41 -1.77
N TYR A 218 16.03 4.30 -2.22
CA TYR A 218 15.33 3.35 -1.37
C TYR A 218 15.73 1.93 -1.75
N GLY A 219 16.26 1.19 -0.77
CA GLY A 219 16.61 -0.22 -0.97
C GLY A 219 15.43 -1.16 -0.70
N VAL A 220 15.29 -2.17 -1.54
CA VAL A 220 14.26 -3.21 -1.40
C VAL A 220 14.78 -4.56 -1.89
N GLY A 221 14.31 -5.65 -1.31
CA GLY A 221 14.74 -6.99 -1.70
C GLY A 221 13.98 -8.10 -0.99
N GLY A 222 14.40 -9.33 -1.28
CA GLY A 222 13.75 -10.57 -0.84
C GLY A 222 14.76 -11.65 -0.48
N GLY A 223 14.32 -12.64 0.29
CA GLY A 223 15.15 -13.80 0.62
C GLY A 223 15.01 -14.85 -0.48
N ILE A 224 16.06 -15.06 -1.27
CA ILE A 224 16.08 -16.09 -2.31
C ILE A 224 16.53 -17.40 -1.69
N VAL A 225 15.67 -18.41 -1.76
CA VAL A 225 15.91 -19.81 -1.37
C VAL A 225 15.95 -20.72 -2.60
N TRP A 226 16.15 -22.02 -2.40
CA TRP A 226 16.32 -23.00 -3.47
C TRP A 226 15.11 -23.09 -4.42
N ASP A 227 13.91 -22.97 -3.86
CA ASP A 227 12.62 -23.10 -4.52
C ASP A 227 11.92 -21.75 -4.76
N SER A 228 12.64 -20.63 -4.59
CA SER A 228 12.12 -19.29 -4.93
C SER A 228 11.75 -19.20 -6.41
N ASN A 229 10.55 -18.67 -6.68
CA ASN A 229 10.09 -18.33 -8.03
C ASN A 229 10.42 -16.84 -8.33
N PRO A 230 11.17 -16.51 -9.39
CA PRO A 230 11.54 -15.13 -9.70
C PRO A 230 10.37 -14.14 -9.82
N GLU A 231 9.21 -14.57 -10.34
CA GLU A 231 8.03 -13.72 -10.49
C GLU A 231 7.41 -13.40 -9.13
N GLU A 232 7.31 -14.40 -8.24
CA GLU A 232 6.79 -14.21 -6.88
C GLU A 232 7.70 -13.32 -6.04
N GLU A 233 9.03 -13.51 -6.14
CA GLU A 233 10.03 -12.67 -5.45
C GLU A 233 10.00 -11.22 -5.95
N TRP A 234 9.74 -11.02 -7.25
CA TRP A 234 9.52 -9.69 -7.81
C TRP A 234 8.25 -9.04 -7.25
N THR A 235 7.14 -9.78 -7.20
CA THR A 235 5.90 -9.31 -6.57
C THR A 235 6.11 -8.96 -5.08
N GLU A 236 6.94 -9.71 -4.35
CA GLU A 236 7.29 -9.37 -2.97
C GLU A 236 8.07 -8.04 -2.89
N VAL A 237 9.00 -7.80 -3.81
CA VAL A 237 9.71 -6.52 -3.93
C VAL A 237 8.73 -5.36 -4.18
N GLU A 238 7.76 -5.55 -5.07
CA GLU A 238 6.70 -4.56 -5.32
C GLU A 238 5.84 -4.32 -4.08
N HIS A 239 5.41 -5.38 -3.39
CA HIS A 239 4.68 -5.27 -2.13
C HIS A 239 5.47 -4.50 -1.07
N LYS A 240 6.79 -4.71 -1.01
CA LYS A 240 7.66 -3.99 -0.09
C LYS A 240 7.88 -2.53 -0.48
N SER A 241 7.80 -2.18 -1.76
CA SER A 241 7.95 -0.80 -2.20
C SER A 241 6.64 0.01 -2.14
N ARG A 242 5.46 -0.62 -2.02
CA ARG A 242 4.14 0.04 -1.93
C ARG A 242 4.06 1.16 -0.89
N VAL A 243 4.86 1.11 0.17
CA VAL A 243 4.92 2.21 1.16
C VAL A 243 5.27 3.54 0.52
N LEU A 244 6.12 3.56 -0.51
CA LEU A 244 6.51 4.77 -1.23
C LEU A 244 5.32 5.38 -2.00
N GLY A 245 4.45 4.54 -2.54
CA GLY A 245 3.21 4.99 -3.19
C GLY A 245 2.24 5.64 -2.21
N ARG A 246 2.19 5.17 -0.97
CA ARG A 246 1.39 5.77 0.11
C ARG A 246 2.03 6.96 0.79
N ALA A 247 3.37 7.02 0.82
CA ALA A 247 4.15 8.09 1.43
C ALA A 247 4.15 9.35 0.53
N ARG A 248 2.94 9.85 0.27
CA ARG A 248 2.64 11.04 -0.52
C ARG A 248 1.91 12.01 0.41
N SER A 249 2.48 13.19 0.64
CA SER A 249 1.86 14.25 1.46
C SER A 249 0.79 15.05 0.71
N ASP A 250 0.81 15.00 -0.61
CA ASP A 250 0.01 15.86 -1.48
C ASP A 250 -1.37 15.27 -1.83
N PHE A 251 -1.60 13.97 -1.61
CA PHE A 251 -2.90 13.39 -1.90
C PHE A 251 -3.92 13.60 -0.79
N ARG A 252 -5.17 13.74 -1.21
CA ARG A 252 -6.33 13.99 -0.36
C ARG A 252 -7.36 12.92 -0.60
N LEU A 253 -8.13 12.57 0.42
CA LEU A 253 -9.39 11.88 0.22
C LEU A 253 -10.36 12.82 -0.49
N LEU A 254 -11.18 12.28 -1.37
CA LEU A 254 -12.03 13.05 -2.24
C LEU A 254 -13.44 12.48 -2.22
N GLU A 255 -14.43 13.32 -2.00
CA GLU A 255 -15.82 13.00 -2.25
C GLU A 255 -16.47 13.97 -3.22
N THR A 256 -17.43 13.47 -3.99
CA THR A 256 -18.24 14.30 -4.90
C THR A 256 -19.69 13.90 -4.76
N MET A 257 -20.53 14.86 -4.41
CA MET A 257 -21.91 14.63 -3.98
C MET A 257 -22.85 15.58 -4.72
N ALA A 258 -24.06 15.09 -5.05
CA ALA A 258 -25.16 15.96 -5.42
C ALA A 258 -25.79 16.56 -4.16
N TRP A 259 -26.19 17.82 -4.26
CA TRP A 259 -26.99 18.51 -3.24
C TRP A 259 -28.20 19.15 -3.89
N THR A 260 -29.36 19.08 -3.23
CA THR A 260 -30.60 19.72 -3.68
C THR A 260 -31.23 20.52 -2.54
N PRO A 261 -31.97 21.62 -2.82
CA PRO A 261 -32.65 22.39 -1.79
C PRO A 261 -33.61 21.57 -0.93
N GLU A 262 -34.32 20.61 -1.52
CA GLU A 262 -35.33 19.79 -0.84
C GLU A 262 -34.74 18.55 -0.17
N GLY A 263 -33.71 17.95 -0.75
CA GLY A 263 -33.16 16.66 -0.33
C GLY A 263 -31.81 16.73 0.40
N GLY A 264 -31.17 17.91 0.45
CA GLY A 264 -29.82 18.05 0.98
C GLY A 264 -28.81 17.23 0.18
N VAL A 265 -27.78 16.71 0.87
CA VAL A 265 -26.72 15.88 0.29
C VAL A 265 -27.22 14.47 -0.03
N ALA A 266 -27.22 14.09 -1.31
CA ALA A 266 -27.59 12.75 -1.75
C ALA A 266 -26.61 11.69 -1.23
N LEU A 267 -27.14 10.56 -0.73
CA LEU A 267 -26.35 9.43 -0.20
C LEU A 267 -25.31 9.82 0.87
N ARG A 268 -25.54 10.91 1.61
CA ARG A 268 -24.61 11.50 2.59
C ARG A 268 -23.91 10.45 3.45
N ARG A 269 -24.68 9.58 4.12
CA ARG A 269 -24.12 8.58 5.03
C ARG A 269 -23.13 7.65 4.34
N ARG A 270 -23.44 7.17 3.13
CA ARG A 270 -22.54 6.30 2.34
C ARG A 270 -21.25 7.01 1.93
N HIS A 271 -21.33 8.30 1.60
CA HIS A 271 -20.15 9.10 1.27
C HIS A 271 -19.24 9.24 2.50
N LEU A 272 -19.80 9.56 3.67
CA LEU A 272 -19.03 9.69 4.90
C LEU A 272 -18.45 8.36 5.37
N ASP A 273 -19.22 7.26 5.29
CA ASP A 273 -18.73 5.93 5.65
C ASP A 273 -17.57 5.50 4.75
N ARG A 274 -17.64 5.77 3.44
CA ARG A 274 -16.54 5.47 2.50
C ARG A 274 -15.31 6.33 2.76
N MET A 275 -15.51 7.62 3.04
CA MET A 275 -14.41 8.53 3.35
C MET A 275 -13.73 8.14 4.66
N ALA A 276 -14.51 7.81 5.69
CA ALA A 276 -14.00 7.31 6.97
C ALA A 276 -13.22 6.00 6.81
N ALA A 277 -13.75 5.04 6.04
CA ALA A 277 -13.04 3.78 5.75
C ALA A 277 -11.71 4.02 5.00
N SER A 278 -11.70 4.98 4.07
CA SER A 278 -10.47 5.36 3.36
C SER A 278 -9.49 6.08 4.29
N ALA A 279 -9.98 6.91 5.21
CA ALA A 279 -9.15 7.58 6.20
C ALA A 279 -8.47 6.58 7.15
N ASP A 280 -9.23 5.61 7.67
CA ASP A 280 -8.66 4.54 8.48
C ASP A 280 -7.61 3.72 7.70
N HIS A 281 -7.90 3.39 6.44
CA HIS A 281 -6.99 2.64 5.58
C HIS A 281 -5.64 3.36 5.34
N PHE A 282 -5.68 4.66 5.06
CA PHE A 282 -4.47 5.47 4.82
C PHE A 282 -3.86 6.08 6.09
N GLY A 283 -4.50 5.91 7.25
CA GLY A 283 -4.07 6.54 8.51
C GLY A 283 -4.22 8.06 8.49
N PHE A 284 -5.27 8.58 7.85
CA PHE A 284 -5.64 9.99 7.90
C PHE A 284 -6.47 10.24 9.16
N GLU A 285 -6.30 11.40 9.78
CA GLU A 285 -7.26 11.86 10.78
C GLU A 285 -8.59 12.19 10.10
N PHE A 286 -9.70 11.84 10.73
CA PHE A 286 -11.04 12.08 10.18
C PHE A 286 -12.04 12.42 11.28
N ASP A 287 -12.55 13.64 11.22
CA ASP A 287 -13.62 14.13 12.10
C ASP A 287 -14.94 14.14 11.32
N ALA A 288 -15.75 13.12 11.56
CA ALA A 288 -17.06 12.98 10.91
C ALA A 288 -18.01 14.12 11.30
N GLU A 289 -17.95 14.63 12.53
CA GLU A 289 -18.84 15.69 13.01
C GLU A 289 -18.48 17.03 12.36
N ALA A 290 -17.19 17.34 12.23
CA ALA A 290 -16.72 18.52 11.52
C ALA A 290 -17.13 18.50 10.04
N VAL A 291 -17.01 17.35 9.38
CA VAL A 291 -17.48 17.18 7.99
C VAL A 291 -19.00 17.35 7.91
N ASP A 292 -19.74 16.75 8.84
CA ASP A 292 -21.20 16.88 8.87
C ASP A 292 -21.64 18.34 9.04
N ALA A 293 -21.03 19.08 9.98
CA ALA A 293 -21.31 20.49 10.17
C ALA A 293 -21.02 21.33 8.91
N LEU A 294 -19.95 21.00 8.18
CA LEU A 294 -19.59 21.66 6.93
C LEU A 294 -20.64 21.42 5.83
N LEU A 295 -21.18 20.20 5.75
CA LEU A 295 -22.24 19.85 4.80
C LEU A 295 -23.60 20.47 5.18
N ASP A 296 -23.91 20.57 6.48
CA ASP A 296 -25.13 21.22 6.97
C ASP A 296 -25.14 22.73 6.70
N GLY A 297 -23.95 23.35 6.60
CA GLY A 297 -23.80 24.76 6.26
C GLY A 297 -24.08 25.11 4.79
N VAL A 298 -24.29 24.12 3.91
CA VAL A 298 -24.56 24.37 2.49
C VAL A 298 -26.01 24.82 2.29
N ALA A 299 -26.19 26.01 1.73
CA ALA A 299 -27.48 26.55 1.33
C ALA A 299 -27.41 27.17 -0.08
N ALA A 300 -28.33 26.78 -0.96
CA ALA A 300 -28.51 27.35 -2.30
C ALA A 300 -29.94 27.14 -2.81
N ASP A 301 -30.38 27.95 -3.77
CA ASP A 301 -31.73 27.82 -4.36
C ASP A 301 -31.81 26.78 -5.49
N GLU A 302 -30.66 26.36 -6.02
CA GLU A 302 -30.55 25.45 -7.16
C GLU A 302 -29.65 24.26 -6.82
N PRO A 303 -29.79 23.11 -7.51
CA PRO A 303 -28.94 21.95 -7.30
C PRO A 303 -27.45 22.27 -7.42
N ARG A 304 -26.65 21.70 -6.50
CA ARG A 304 -25.20 21.92 -6.43
C ARG A 304 -24.44 20.62 -6.55
N ARG A 305 -23.22 20.71 -7.06
CA ARG A 305 -22.19 19.67 -6.93
C ARG A 305 -21.23 20.08 -5.83
N LEU A 306 -21.16 19.25 -4.80
CA LEU A 306 -20.24 19.40 -3.68
C LEU A 306 -18.99 18.56 -3.94
N ARG A 307 -17.82 19.14 -3.74
CA ARG A 307 -16.53 18.43 -3.79
C ARG A 307 -15.83 18.63 -2.44
N LEU A 308 -15.74 17.55 -1.68
CA LEU A 308 -15.13 17.52 -0.35
C LEU A 308 -13.73 16.90 -0.44
N LEU A 309 -12.75 17.55 0.17
CA LEU A 309 -11.37 17.07 0.29
C LEU A 309 -11.01 16.87 1.76
N GLY A 310 -10.41 15.72 2.10
CA GLY A 310 -9.86 15.42 3.42
C GLY A 310 -8.34 15.29 3.37
N ALA A 311 -7.63 16.02 4.23
CA ALA A 311 -6.18 15.97 4.39
C ALA A 311 -5.74 14.84 5.34
N PRO A 312 -4.46 14.43 5.27
CA PRO A 312 -3.88 13.51 6.25
C PRO A 312 -4.02 13.97 7.71
N ASP A 313 -3.96 15.28 7.96
CA ASP A 313 -4.03 15.92 9.29
C ASP A 313 -5.45 16.25 9.76
N GLY A 314 -6.48 15.72 9.08
CA GLY A 314 -7.88 15.97 9.39
C GLY A 314 -8.44 17.26 8.81
N GLY A 315 -7.62 18.08 8.15
CA GLY A 315 -8.07 19.30 7.47
C GLY A 315 -9.06 19.00 6.33
N VAL A 316 -10.24 19.63 6.37
CA VAL A 316 -11.30 19.44 5.36
C VAL A 316 -11.53 20.71 4.54
N GLU A 317 -11.78 20.54 3.25
CA GLU A 317 -12.12 21.62 2.32
C GLU A 317 -13.36 21.22 1.52
N LEU A 318 -14.37 22.09 1.48
CA LEU A 318 -15.58 21.89 0.69
C LEU A 318 -15.70 22.96 -0.40
N GLN A 319 -15.76 22.49 -1.64
CA GLN A 319 -16.03 23.31 -2.80
C GLN A 319 -17.47 23.10 -3.25
N VAL A 320 -18.22 24.19 -3.41
CA VAL A 320 -19.61 24.19 -3.87
C VAL A 320 -19.64 24.78 -5.28
N THR A 321 -20.10 24.00 -6.25
CA THR A 321 -20.19 24.40 -7.67
C THR A 321 -21.59 24.12 -8.20
N ASP A 322 -21.94 24.69 -9.36
CA ASP A 322 -23.19 24.34 -10.04
C ASP A 322 -23.26 22.84 -10.32
N ALA A 323 -24.45 22.26 -10.18
CA ALA A 323 -24.68 20.89 -10.62
C ALA A 323 -24.37 20.77 -12.13
N PRO A 324 -23.83 19.63 -12.58
CA PRO A 324 -23.63 19.45 -14.00
C PRO A 324 -24.97 19.44 -14.75
N GLU A 325 -24.95 19.86 -16.01
CA GLU A 325 -26.16 19.82 -16.84
C GLU A 325 -26.75 18.39 -16.90
N PRO A 326 -28.09 18.27 -16.85
CA PRO A 326 -28.77 17.00 -17.02
C PRO A 326 -28.35 16.31 -18.32
N THR A 327 -28.13 15.01 -18.25
CA THR A 327 -27.77 14.23 -19.43
C THR A 327 -29.03 13.91 -20.23
N THR A 328 -29.12 14.39 -21.47
CA THR A 328 -30.32 14.31 -22.32
C THR A 328 -30.28 13.18 -23.36
N GLY A 329 -29.18 12.42 -23.44
CA GLY A 329 -28.98 11.34 -24.39
C GLY A 329 -27.81 10.43 -24.03
N ALA A 330 -27.60 9.38 -24.82
CA ALA A 330 -26.50 8.45 -24.62
C ALA A 330 -25.15 9.11 -24.90
N TRP A 331 -24.15 8.80 -24.09
CA TRP A 331 -22.78 9.24 -24.31
C TRP A 331 -22.02 8.22 -25.14
N ASP A 332 -21.36 8.69 -26.19
CA ASP A 332 -20.34 7.90 -26.90
C ASP A 332 -19.09 7.83 -26.02
N VAL A 333 -18.84 6.66 -25.44
CA VAL A 333 -17.76 6.44 -24.48
C VAL A 333 -16.71 5.51 -25.11
N PRO A 334 -15.51 5.99 -25.44
CA PRO A 334 -14.44 5.13 -25.93
C PRO A 334 -14.04 4.10 -24.87
N ILE A 335 -13.69 2.91 -25.34
CA ILE A 335 -13.04 1.87 -24.52
C ILE A 335 -11.56 2.16 -24.49
N ASP A 336 -10.96 2.16 -23.30
CA ASP A 336 -9.54 2.44 -23.16
C ASP A 336 -8.66 1.44 -23.93
N GLU A 337 -7.51 1.89 -24.41
CA GLU A 337 -6.55 1.04 -25.12
C GLU A 337 -5.66 0.26 -24.14
N GLU A 338 -5.49 0.78 -22.93
CA GLU A 338 -4.64 0.20 -21.89
C GLU A 338 -5.48 -0.38 -20.74
N PRO A 339 -5.09 -1.54 -20.19
CA PRO A 339 -5.74 -2.08 -19.00
C PRO A 339 -5.36 -1.28 -17.76
N VAL A 340 -6.32 -1.14 -16.84
CA VAL A 340 -6.03 -0.70 -15.47
C VAL A 340 -5.47 -1.87 -14.66
N PRO A 341 -4.45 -1.66 -13.82
CA PRO A 341 -3.94 -2.70 -12.93
C PRO A 341 -4.96 -3.01 -11.83
N SER A 342 -5.66 -4.14 -11.90
CA SER A 342 -6.80 -4.45 -11.01
C SER A 342 -6.45 -4.43 -9.52
N GLY A 343 -5.20 -4.75 -9.16
CA GLY A 343 -4.68 -4.71 -7.80
C GLY A 343 -4.20 -3.33 -7.32
N HIS A 344 -4.33 -2.28 -8.12
CA HIS A 344 -3.84 -0.95 -7.76
C HIS A 344 -4.70 -0.33 -6.66
N GLU A 345 -4.09 -0.13 -5.50
CA GLU A 345 -4.76 0.26 -4.26
C GLU A 345 -5.66 1.51 -4.39
N PHE A 346 -5.21 2.53 -5.12
CA PHE A 346 -6.00 3.77 -5.28
C PHE A 346 -7.26 3.61 -6.16
N LEU A 347 -7.47 2.47 -6.81
CA LEU A 347 -8.74 2.20 -7.50
C LEU A 347 -9.88 1.98 -6.49
N PHE A 348 -9.57 1.47 -5.30
CA PHE A 348 -10.54 1.11 -4.27
C PHE A 348 -10.93 2.28 -3.35
N HIS A 349 -10.22 3.40 -3.48
CA HIS A 349 -10.41 4.58 -2.64
C HIS A 349 -10.56 5.84 -3.48
N LYS A 350 -11.53 6.70 -3.13
CA LYS A 350 -11.75 7.94 -3.86
C LYS A 350 -10.77 9.00 -3.34
N THR A 351 -9.66 9.17 -4.05
CA THR A 351 -8.61 10.15 -3.69
C THR A 351 -8.35 11.13 -4.84
N THR A 352 -7.45 12.07 -4.60
CA THR A 352 -6.88 12.92 -5.66
C THR A 352 -5.80 12.23 -6.48
N VAL A 353 -5.35 11.02 -6.09
CA VAL A 353 -4.48 10.19 -6.94
C VAL A 353 -5.35 9.58 -8.03
N ARG A 354 -5.34 10.21 -9.21
CA ARG A 354 -6.22 9.89 -10.33
C ARG A 354 -5.48 9.59 -11.63
N GLU A 355 -4.18 9.34 -11.55
CA GLU A 355 -3.29 9.06 -12.69
C GLU A 355 -3.90 8.07 -13.68
N VAL A 356 -4.38 6.91 -13.22
CA VAL A 356 -5.05 5.90 -14.07
C VAL A 356 -6.25 6.47 -14.85
N TYR A 357 -7.06 7.32 -14.20
CA TYR A 357 -8.23 7.93 -14.84
C TYR A 357 -7.82 9.09 -15.76
N ASP A 358 -6.87 9.90 -15.33
CA ASP A 358 -6.43 11.09 -16.04
C ASP A 358 -5.65 10.71 -17.31
N ASP A 359 -4.85 9.65 -17.27
CA ASP A 359 -4.15 9.06 -18.43
C ASP A 359 -5.16 8.50 -19.44
N ALA A 360 -6.18 7.76 -18.97
CA ALA A 360 -7.27 7.29 -19.82
C ALA A 360 -7.99 8.45 -20.51
N ARG A 361 -8.31 9.52 -19.76
CA ARG A 361 -8.92 10.73 -20.33
C ARG A 361 -8.02 11.43 -21.34
N ALA A 362 -6.71 11.48 -21.08
CA ALA A 362 -5.75 12.12 -21.97
C ALA A 362 -5.63 11.40 -23.33
N ARG A 363 -5.82 10.07 -23.37
CA ARG A 363 -5.88 9.29 -24.62
C ARG A 363 -7.09 9.62 -25.49
N PHE A 364 -8.19 10.10 -24.89
CA PHE A 364 -9.44 10.40 -25.60
C PHE A 364 -9.94 11.84 -25.35
N PRO A 365 -9.21 12.87 -25.81
CA PRO A 365 -9.59 14.24 -25.59
C PRO A 365 -10.95 14.56 -26.20
N GLY A 366 -11.85 15.16 -25.41
CA GLY A 366 -13.19 15.54 -25.84
C GLY A 366 -14.25 14.44 -25.73
N ALA A 367 -13.87 13.20 -25.39
CA ALA A 367 -14.85 12.20 -24.99
C ALA A 367 -15.55 12.63 -23.68
N PRO A 368 -16.85 12.31 -23.48
CA PRO A 368 -17.55 12.65 -22.24
C PRO A 368 -17.02 11.84 -21.04
N ASP A 369 -16.56 10.61 -21.29
CA ASP A 369 -15.99 9.68 -20.32
C ASP A 369 -15.11 8.63 -21.05
N VAL A 370 -14.50 7.68 -20.35
CA VAL A 370 -13.76 6.54 -20.92
C VAL A 370 -14.14 5.27 -20.15
N LEU A 371 -14.40 4.17 -20.86
CA LEU A 371 -14.70 2.86 -20.29
C LEU A 371 -13.42 2.07 -20.05
N LEU A 372 -13.21 1.62 -18.82
CA LEU A 372 -11.99 0.97 -18.36
C LEU A 372 -12.16 -0.56 -18.26
N TRP A 373 -11.04 -1.26 -18.34
CA TRP A 373 -10.95 -2.71 -18.26
C TRP A 373 -9.60 -3.12 -17.65
N ASN A 374 -9.48 -4.32 -17.09
CA ASN A 374 -8.27 -4.77 -16.39
C ASN A 374 -7.40 -5.75 -17.21
N GLU A 375 -6.22 -6.12 -16.69
CA GLU A 375 -5.23 -6.94 -17.38
C GLU A 375 -5.74 -8.31 -17.86
N VAL A 376 -6.84 -8.82 -17.28
CA VAL A 376 -7.50 -10.09 -17.68
C VAL A 376 -8.73 -9.89 -18.58
N GLY A 377 -8.95 -8.68 -19.11
CA GLY A 377 -10.01 -8.39 -20.08
C GLY A 377 -11.40 -8.19 -19.49
N GLN A 378 -11.52 -7.99 -18.18
CA GLN A 378 -12.78 -7.70 -17.50
C GLN A 378 -13.02 -6.19 -17.47
N LEU A 379 -14.25 -5.75 -17.71
CA LEU A 379 -14.65 -4.36 -17.54
C LEU A 379 -14.62 -3.99 -16.06
N THR A 380 -14.23 -2.76 -15.76
CA THR A 380 -14.16 -2.24 -14.38
C THR A 380 -15.22 -1.16 -14.16
N GLU A 381 -14.93 0.06 -14.57
CA GLU A 381 -15.78 1.23 -14.42
C GLU A 381 -15.48 2.27 -15.50
N THR A 382 -16.04 3.47 -15.38
CA THR A 382 -15.64 4.62 -16.19
C THR A 382 -14.83 5.62 -15.35
N THR A 383 -14.26 6.66 -15.97
CA THR A 383 -13.38 7.60 -15.25
C THR A 383 -14.09 8.45 -14.19
N ILE A 384 -15.42 8.51 -14.23
CA ILE A 384 -16.24 9.29 -13.28
C ILE A 384 -17.41 8.52 -12.66
N GLY A 385 -17.59 7.22 -12.93
CA GLY A 385 -18.70 6.45 -12.37
C GLY A 385 -18.53 4.94 -12.56
N ASN A 386 -19.37 4.17 -11.88
CA ASN A 386 -19.35 2.71 -12.03
C ASN A 386 -20.16 2.25 -13.25
N LEU A 387 -19.87 1.05 -13.72
CA LEU A 387 -20.57 0.45 -14.85
C LEU A 387 -21.77 -0.38 -14.39
N VAL A 388 -22.91 -0.20 -15.06
CA VAL A 388 -24.03 -1.14 -15.04
C VAL A 388 -24.34 -1.59 -16.46
N VAL A 389 -24.55 -2.88 -16.64
CA VAL A 389 -24.78 -3.53 -17.93
C VAL A 389 -26.04 -4.38 -17.86
N ARG A 390 -26.88 -4.35 -18.90
CA ARG A 390 -27.95 -5.33 -19.09
C ARG A 390 -27.39 -6.51 -19.86
N LEU A 391 -27.11 -7.61 -19.16
CA LEU A 391 -26.56 -8.84 -19.71
C LEU A 391 -27.52 -10.00 -19.44
N ASP A 392 -27.90 -10.72 -20.49
CA ASP A 392 -28.83 -11.85 -20.43
C ASP A 392 -30.13 -11.51 -19.64
N GLY A 393 -30.67 -10.32 -19.88
CA GLY A 393 -31.91 -9.82 -19.25
C GLY A 393 -31.78 -9.29 -17.83
N ARG A 394 -30.59 -9.30 -17.23
CA ARG A 394 -30.33 -8.82 -15.85
C ARG A 394 -29.44 -7.58 -15.85
N LEU A 395 -29.66 -6.69 -14.90
CA LEU A 395 -28.74 -5.58 -14.64
C LEU A 395 -27.62 -6.07 -13.73
N VAL A 396 -26.39 -5.95 -14.22
CA VAL A 396 -25.19 -6.40 -13.52
C VAL A 396 -24.16 -5.29 -13.44
N THR A 397 -23.32 -5.32 -12.42
CA THR A 397 -22.17 -4.42 -12.26
C THR A 397 -20.92 -5.26 -11.98
N PRO A 398 -19.74 -4.92 -12.53
CA PRO A 398 -18.51 -5.64 -12.21
C PRO A 398 -18.23 -5.62 -10.70
N PRO A 399 -17.83 -6.75 -10.08
CA PRO A 399 -17.46 -6.79 -8.66
C PRO A 399 -16.21 -5.95 -8.39
N VAL A 400 -16.05 -5.43 -7.18
CA VAL A 400 -14.89 -4.58 -6.80
C VAL A 400 -13.54 -5.27 -7.06
N THR A 401 -13.50 -6.60 -7.00
CA THR A 401 -12.33 -7.43 -7.33
C THR A 401 -11.85 -7.29 -8.77
N CYS A 402 -12.64 -6.69 -9.68
CA CYS A 402 -12.18 -6.34 -11.01
C CYS A 402 -11.23 -5.12 -11.02
N GLY A 403 -11.09 -4.39 -9.91
CA GLY A 403 -10.26 -3.19 -9.80
C GLY A 403 -11.05 -1.93 -10.10
N LEU A 404 -12.04 -1.63 -9.26
CA LEU A 404 -12.85 -0.40 -9.37
C LEU A 404 -13.23 0.16 -7.99
N LEU A 405 -13.63 1.43 -8.00
CA LEU A 405 -14.10 2.13 -6.81
C LEU A 405 -15.44 1.56 -6.32
N PRO A 406 -15.61 1.23 -5.03
CA PRO A 406 -16.91 0.95 -4.44
C PRO A 406 -17.77 2.23 -4.40
N GLY A 407 -18.44 2.55 -5.51
CA GLY A 407 -19.27 3.74 -5.64
C GLY A 407 -20.45 3.74 -4.67
N THR A 408 -20.76 4.91 -4.08
CA THR A 408 -21.90 5.05 -3.17
C THR A 408 -23.23 4.75 -3.84
N PHE A 409 -23.42 5.19 -5.09
CA PHE A 409 -24.64 4.91 -5.84
C PHE A 409 -24.72 3.45 -6.27
N ARG A 410 -23.62 2.86 -6.74
CA ARG A 410 -23.51 1.40 -6.98
C ARG A 410 -23.87 0.59 -5.74
N ALA A 411 -23.35 0.97 -4.57
CA ALA A 411 -23.66 0.30 -3.30
C ALA A 411 -25.14 0.42 -2.91
N GLN A 412 -25.79 1.54 -3.23
CA GLN A 412 -27.24 1.69 -3.06
C GLN A 412 -28.00 0.73 -3.97
N LEU A 413 -27.68 0.70 -5.27
CA LEU A 413 -28.32 -0.18 -6.25
C LEU A 413 -28.19 -1.68 -5.90
N LEU A 414 -27.02 -2.09 -5.38
CA LEU A 414 -26.79 -3.45 -4.89
C LEU A 414 -27.64 -3.76 -3.65
N ALA A 415 -27.72 -2.82 -2.70
CA ALA A 415 -28.50 -2.98 -1.48
C ALA A 415 -30.01 -3.06 -1.77
N ASP A 416 -30.49 -2.33 -2.79
CA ASP A 416 -31.88 -2.33 -3.23
C ASP A 416 -32.23 -3.54 -4.12
N GLY A 417 -31.23 -4.32 -4.53
CA GLY A 417 -31.39 -5.47 -5.43
C GLY A 417 -31.71 -5.09 -6.88
N GLU A 418 -31.49 -3.83 -7.26
CA GLU A 418 -31.68 -3.35 -8.64
C GLU A 418 -30.61 -3.90 -9.60
N VAL A 419 -29.41 -4.12 -9.07
CA VAL A 419 -28.27 -4.70 -9.79
C VAL A 419 -27.65 -5.82 -8.97
N VAL A 420 -26.95 -6.74 -9.63
CA VAL A 420 -26.16 -7.78 -8.96
C VAL A 420 -24.71 -7.74 -9.44
N GLU A 421 -23.78 -8.18 -8.59
CA GLU A 421 -22.38 -8.28 -9.01
C GLU A 421 -22.20 -9.45 -9.97
N GLN A 422 -21.60 -9.18 -11.13
CA GLN A 422 -21.19 -10.20 -12.09
C GLN A 422 -20.00 -9.68 -12.90
N VAL A 423 -18.99 -10.51 -13.11
CA VAL A 423 -17.87 -10.18 -14.01
C VAL A 423 -18.42 -10.00 -15.42
N VAL A 424 -18.16 -8.84 -16.01
CA VAL A 424 -18.46 -8.53 -17.41
C VAL A 424 -17.13 -8.44 -18.16
N ARG A 425 -16.97 -9.17 -19.25
CA ARG A 425 -15.76 -9.11 -20.09
C ARG A 425 -15.96 -8.14 -21.25
N ARG A 426 -14.86 -7.62 -21.79
CA ARG A 426 -14.91 -6.85 -23.04
C ARG A 426 -15.59 -7.60 -24.19
N SER A 427 -15.39 -8.92 -24.25
CA SER A 427 -16.03 -9.80 -25.24
C SER A 427 -17.55 -9.94 -25.05
N ASP A 428 -18.09 -9.54 -23.89
CA ASP A 428 -19.53 -9.57 -23.66
C ASP A 428 -20.24 -8.35 -24.25
N LEU A 429 -19.53 -7.26 -24.61
CA LEU A 429 -20.11 -6.01 -25.10
C LEU A 429 -20.98 -6.18 -26.35
N ASP A 430 -20.72 -7.18 -27.20
CA ASP A 430 -21.57 -7.48 -28.38
C ASP A 430 -22.93 -8.08 -28.00
N ARG A 431 -23.09 -8.54 -26.76
CA ARG A 431 -24.27 -9.26 -26.25
C ARG A 431 -25.09 -8.45 -25.25
N VAL A 432 -24.71 -7.20 -24.97
CA VAL A 432 -25.39 -6.38 -23.96
C VAL A 432 -26.53 -5.59 -24.59
N ASP A 433 -27.66 -5.55 -23.90
CA ASP A 433 -28.87 -4.85 -24.37
C ASP A 433 -28.93 -3.38 -23.90
N GLY A 434 -27.96 -2.96 -23.09
CA GLY A 434 -27.86 -1.61 -22.58
C GLY A 434 -26.71 -1.46 -21.59
N ILE A 435 -26.12 -0.27 -21.56
CA ILE A 435 -24.98 0.05 -20.72
C ILE A 435 -25.19 1.43 -20.13
N TRP A 436 -24.86 1.57 -18.86
CA TRP A 436 -24.97 2.83 -18.13
C TRP A 436 -23.70 3.07 -17.32
N MET A 437 -23.27 4.32 -17.31
CA MET A 437 -22.44 4.86 -16.24
C MET A 437 -23.36 5.32 -15.12
N VAL A 438 -23.05 4.94 -13.88
CA VAL A 438 -23.81 5.33 -12.70
C VAL A 438 -22.93 6.03 -11.66
N ASN A 439 -23.37 7.18 -11.16
CA ASN A 439 -22.76 7.82 -9.98
C ASN A 439 -23.79 8.66 -9.20
N SER A 440 -23.41 9.11 -7.99
CA SER A 440 -24.32 9.84 -7.09
C SER A 440 -24.63 11.28 -7.52
N VAL A 441 -23.97 11.80 -8.57
CA VAL A 441 -24.17 13.17 -9.06
C VAL A 441 -25.11 13.21 -10.26
N ARG A 442 -24.91 12.31 -11.23
CA ARG A 442 -25.65 12.25 -12.49
C ARG A 442 -26.73 11.16 -12.49
N GLY A 443 -26.74 10.26 -11.51
CA GLY A 443 -27.62 9.10 -11.50
C GLY A 443 -27.23 8.13 -12.61
N TRP A 444 -28.20 7.73 -13.44
CA TRP A 444 -28.00 6.83 -14.57
C TRP A 444 -27.75 7.60 -15.85
N VAL A 445 -26.61 7.34 -16.50
CA VAL A 445 -26.26 7.91 -17.81
C VAL A 445 -26.12 6.76 -18.81
N PRO A 446 -26.98 6.68 -19.84
CA PRO A 446 -26.81 5.68 -20.89
C PRO A 446 -25.50 5.93 -21.65
N ILE A 447 -24.76 4.88 -21.96
CA ILE A 447 -23.51 4.96 -22.72
C ILE A 447 -23.51 3.99 -23.90
N SER A 448 -22.87 4.43 -24.99
CA SER A 448 -22.59 3.66 -26.20
C SER A 448 -21.07 3.45 -26.29
N PRO A 449 -20.55 2.22 -26.11
CA PRO A 449 -19.12 1.97 -26.22
C PRO A 449 -18.62 2.19 -27.64
N VAL A 450 -17.49 2.88 -27.78
CA VAL A 450 -16.85 3.12 -29.07
C VAL A 450 -15.48 2.45 -29.08
N TYR A 451 -15.25 1.57 -30.05
CA TYR A 451 -13.92 0.99 -30.29
C TYR A 451 -13.02 2.02 -30.98
N ALA A 452 -11.80 2.21 -30.45
CA ALA A 452 -10.79 3.06 -31.06
C ALA A 452 -10.59 2.68 -32.54
N GLY A 453 -10.74 3.67 -33.44
CA GLY A 453 -10.58 3.49 -34.89
C GLY A 453 -11.86 3.21 -35.69
N SER A 454 -13.05 3.21 -35.07
CA SER A 454 -14.31 3.12 -35.81
C SER A 454 -14.64 4.47 -36.48
N PRO A 455 -14.79 4.56 -37.81
CA PRO A 455 -15.19 5.82 -38.46
C PRO A 455 -16.61 6.20 -38.04
N ARG A 456 -16.81 7.49 -37.72
CA ARG A 456 -18.13 8.08 -37.48
C ARG A 456 -19.00 8.07 -38.74
#